data_AF-A0A222EPU2-F1
#
_entry.id   AF-A0A222EPU2-F1
#
_cell.length_a   1.000
_cell.length_b   1.000
_cell.length_c   1.000
_cell.angle_alpha   90.00
_cell.angle_beta   90.00
_cell.angle_gamma   90.00
#
_symmetry.space_group_name_H-M   'P 1'
#
loop_
_entity.id
_entity.type
_entity.pdbx_description
1 polymer ?
#
loop_
_entity_poly.entity_id
_entity_poly.type
_entity_poly.pdbx_seq_one_letter_code
_entity_poly.pdbx_strand_id
1 'polypeptide(L)'
;MELAIEIIGWFGFTTSFTMLLPQVVKVIKTRNTKSLSLIMFLLTFLNALLWFVYGLLTNSMQLYIANSCAMLASLIIIIYIILNILKAKNRKGKEQEKLDSKKSK
;
A
#
# COMPACT_ATOMS: atom_id res chain seq x y z
N MET A 1 -2.59 35.47 -3.90
CA MET A 1 -1.63 34.38 -3.58
C MET A 1 -2.33 33.23 -2.86
N GLU A 2 -3.16 33.49 -1.85
CA GLU A 2 -3.88 32.44 -1.10
C GLU A 2 -4.74 31.52 -1.97
N LEU A 3 -5.57 32.08 -2.88
CA LEU A 3 -6.38 31.28 -3.80
C LEU A 3 -5.54 30.31 -4.67
N ALA A 4 -4.36 30.73 -5.10
CA ALA A 4 -3.48 29.87 -5.91
C ALA A 4 -2.93 28.69 -5.08
N ILE A 5 -2.60 28.91 -3.80
CA ILE A 5 -2.14 27.87 -2.88
C ILE A 5 -3.23 26.83 -2.65
N GLU A 6 -4.47 27.27 -2.43
CA GLU A 6 -5.62 26.37 -2.24
C GLU A 6 -5.90 25.51 -3.48
N ILE A 7 -5.92 26.13 -4.67
CA ILE A 7 -6.14 25.41 -5.93
C ILE A 7 -5.05 24.35 -6.14
N ILE A 8 -3.77 24.74 -6.00
CA ILE A 8 -2.65 23.80 -6.16
C ILE A 8 -2.72 22.68 -5.12
N GLY A 9 -3.09 22.99 -3.88
CA GLY A 9 -3.26 22.00 -2.81
C GLY A 9 -4.34 20.95 -3.13
N TRP A 10 -5.50 21.39 -3.61
CA TRP A 10 -6.58 20.48 -4.00
C TRP A 10 -6.24 19.68 -5.27
N PHE A 11 -5.56 20.26 -6.25
CA PHE A 11 -5.03 19.50 -7.39
C PHE A 11 -3.99 18.45 -6.95
N GLY A 12 -3.11 18.79 -6.00
CA GLY A 12 -2.17 17.85 -5.40
C GLY A 12 -2.88 16.69 -4.70
N PHE A 13 -3.97 16.97 -3.98
CA PHE A 13 -4.80 15.94 -3.36
C PHE A 13 -5.44 15.01 -4.41
N THR A 14 -6.11 15.56 -5.42
CA THR A 14 -6.81 14.76 -6.44
C THR A 14 -5.87 13.88 -7.26
N THR A 15 -4.71 14.40 -7.65
CA THR A 15 -3.67 13.65 -8.38
C THR A 15 -3.06 12.54 -7.50
N SER A 16 -2.76 12.82 -6.23
CA SER A 16 -2.27 11.80 -5.30
C SER A 16 -3.30 10.69 -5.08
N PHE A 17 -4.57 11.06 -4.93
CA PHE A 17 -5.66 10.10 -4.74
C PHE A 17 -5.87 9.22 -5.98
N THR A 18 -5.91 9.82 -7.18
CA THR A 18 -6.06 9.09 -8.45
C THR A 18 -4.84 8.25 -8.81
N MET A 19 -3.65 8.56 -8.31
CA MET A 19 -2.48 7.69 -8.49
C MET A 19 -2.61 6.38 -7.69
N LEU A 20 -3.14 6.46 -6.46
CA LEU A 20 -3.19 5.32 -5.55
C LEU A 20 -4.46 4.47 -5.68
N LEU A 21 -5.61 5.09 -6.00
CA LEU A 21 -6.89 4.40 -6.07
C LEU A 21 -6.94 3.27 -7.12
N PRO A 22 -6.50 3.44 -8.39
CA PRO A 22 -6.53 2.38 -9.39
C PRO A 22 -5.67 1.18 -8.97
N GLN A 23 -4.55 1.44 -8.30
CA GLN A 23 -3.66 0.40 -7.80
C GLN A 23 -4.32 -0.42 -6.67
N VAL A 24 -4.99 0.25 -5.72
CA VAL A 24 -5.76 -0.42 -4.67
C VAL A 24 -6.87 -1.28 -5.26
N VAL A 25 -7.67 -0.71 -6.19
CA VAL A 25 -8.76 -1.44 -6.86
C VAL A 25 -8.22 -2.66 -7.61
N LYS A 26 -7.11 -2.51 -8.35
CA LYS A 26 -6.47 -3.62 -9.06
C LYS A 26 -6.04 -4.72 -8.11
N VAL A 27 -5.43 -4.39 -6.97
CA VAL A 27 -4.97 -5.38 -5.97
C VAL A 27 -6.16 -6.10 -5.34
N ILE A 28 -7.22 -5.38 -4.96
CA ILE A 28 -8.43 -5.98 -4.36
C ILE A 28 -9.11 -6.93 -5.36
N LYS A 29 -9.27 -6.49 -6.62
CA LYS A 29 -9.99 -7.24 -7.66
C LYS A 29 -9.21 -8.45 -8.15
N THR A 30 -7.92 -8.30 -8.44
CA THR A 30 -7.12 -9.36 -9.07
C THR A 30 -6.44 -10.27 -8.04
N ARG A 31 -6.26 -9.80 -6.80
CA ARG A 31 -5.46 -10.45 -5.77
C ARG A 31 -4.05 -10.80 -6.24
N ASN A 32 -3.56 -10.23 -7.34
CA ASN A 32 -2.25 -10.52 -7.91
C ASN A 32 -1.26 -9.44 -7.50
N THR A 33 -0.38 -9.78 -6.57
CA THR A 33 0.66 -8.88 -6.06
C THR A 33 2.07 -9.36 -6.39
N LYS A 34 2.24 -10.32 -7.32
CA LYS A 34 3.55 -10.94 -7.60
C LYS A 34 4.61 -9.95 -8.07
N SER A 35 4.20 -8.90 -8.80
CA SER A 35 5.09 -7.87 -9.32
C SER A 35 5.24 -6.65 -8.40
N LEU A 36 4.60 -6.67 -7.22
CA LEU A 36 4.62 -5.53 -6.30
C LEU A 36 5.70 -5.71 -5.23
N SER A 37 6.47 -4.64 -4.98
CA SER A 37 7.50 -4.63 -3.96
C SER A 37 6.91 -4.31 -2.58
N LEU A 38 7.05 -5.23 -1.62
CA LEU A 38 6.65 -5.01 -0.23
C LEU A 38 7.38 -3.80 0.38
N ILE A 39 8.70 -3.70 0.14
CA ILE A 39 9.55 -2.65 0.69
C ILE A 39 9.09 -1.28 0.19
N MET A 40 8.75 -1.17 -1.09
CA MET A 40 8.26 0.09 -1.66
C MET A 40 7.00 0.58 -0.95
N PHE A 41 6.02 -0.30 -0.70
CA PHE A 41 4.79 0.10 -0.03
C PHE A 41 5.00 0.36 1.47
N LEU A 42 5.92 -0.35 2.15
CA LEU A 42 6.30 -0.05 3.53
C LEU A 42 6.93 1.34 3.66
N LEU A 43 7.86 1.68 2.76
CA LEU A 43 8.46 3.01 2.71
C LEU A 43 7.43 4.09 2.35
N THR A 44 6.50 3.78 1.44
CA THR A 44 5.39 4.69 1.11
C THR A 44 4.51 4.96 2.33
N PHE A 45 4.16 3.92 3.10
CA PHE A 45 3.38 4.06 4.33
C PHE A 45 4.12 4.90 5.37
N LEU A 46 5.41 4.62 5.61
CA LEU A 46 6.21 5.37 6.57
C LEU A 46 6.36 6.84 6.15
N ASN A 47 6.64 7.09 4.88
CA ASN A 47 6.73 8.45 4.35
C ASN A 47 5.40 9.20 4.51
N ALA A 48 4.27 8.57 4.15
CA ALA A 48 2.96 9.17 4.32
C ALA A 48 2.62 9.42 5.80
N LEU A 49 3.02 8.53 6.71
CA LEU A 49 2.88 8.75 8.15
C LEU A 49 3.67 9.97 8.64
N LEU A 50 4.91 10.13 8.18
CA LEU A 50 5.74 11.29 8.54
C LEU A 50 5.12 12.60 8.04
N TRP A 51 4.65 12.63 6.79
CA TRP A 51 3.97 13.80 6.23
C TRP A 51 2.60 14.08 6.87
N PHE A 52 1.89 13.04 7.26
CA PHE A 52 0.64 13.17 8.01
C PHE A 52 0.90 13.87 9.35
N VAL A 53 1.88 13.39 10.12
CA VAL A 53 2.27 14.00 11.40
C VAL A 53 2.75 15.43 11.19
N TYR A 54 3.58 15.69 10.18
CA TYR A 54 4.01 17.04 9.85
C TYR A 54 2.83 17.97 9.48
N GLY A 55 1.87 17.47 8.70
CA GLY A 55 0.64 18.21 8.36
C GLY A 55 -0.19 18.57 9.58
N LEU A 56 -0.30 17.66 10.56
CA LEU A 56 -0.94 17.95 11.85
C LEU A 56 -0.19 19.03 12.63
N LEU A 57 1.14 18.91 12.75
CA LEU A 57 1.99 19.87 13.48
C LEU A 57 1.96 21.27 12.87
N THR A 58 1.74 21.37 11.55
CA THR A 58 1.69 22.63 10.81
C THR A 58 0.26 23.13 10.55
N ASN A 59 -0.77 22.46 11.08
CA ASN A 59 -2.19 22.75 10.79
C ASN A 59 -2.54 22.77 9.30
N SER A 60 -1.79 22.04 8.47
CA SER A 60 -2.00 21.96 7.02
C SER A 60 -2.99 20.85 6.67
N MET A 61 -4.27 21.23 6.51
CA MET A 61 -5.37 20.30 6.19
C MET A 61 -5.13 19.46 4.95
N GLN A 62 -4.63 20.08 3.88
CA GLN A 62 -4.35 19.42 2.62
C GLN A 62 -3.29 18.32 2.79
N LEU A 63 -2.25 18.58 3.60
CA LEU A 63 -1.16 17.64 3.83
C LEU A 63 -1.63 16.42 4.62
N TYR A 64 -2.28 16.61 5.77
CA TYR A 64 -2.67 15.46 6.58
C TYR A 64 -3.81 14.67 5.92
N ILE A 65 -4.74 15.30 5.21
CA ILE A 65 -5.79 14.57 4.47
C ILE A 65 -5.18 13.73 3.34
N ALA A 66 -4.35 14.33 2.48
CA ALA A 66 -3.73 13.61 1.36
C ALA A 66 -2.90 12.41 1.83
N ASN A 67 -2.11 12.60 2.88
CA ASN A 67 -1.23 11.55 3.39
C ASN A 67 -2.00 10.47 4.16
N SER A 68 -3.12 10.79 4.81
CA SER A 68 -4.01 9.77 5.40
C SER A 68 -4.55 8.80 4.34
N CYS A 69 -4.95 9.31 3.17
CA CYS A 69 -5.38 8.48 2.05
C CYS A 69 -4.23 7.60 1.53
N ALA A 70 -3.01 8.14 1.45
CA ALA A 70 -1.84 7.39 1.02
C ALA A 70 -1.45 6.28 2.00
N MET A 71 -1.53 6.55 3.31
CA MET A 71 -1.35 5.54 4.35
C MET A 71 -2.38 4.41 4.21
N LEU A 72 -3.67 4.74 4.06
CA LEU A 72 -4.71 3.72 3.93
C LEU A 72 -4.51 2.86 2.67
N ALA A 73 -4.22 3.49 1.52
CA ALA A 73 -3.99 2.80 0.26
C ALA A 73 -2.78 1.86 0.33
N SER A 74 -1.64 2.35 0.84
CA SER A 74 -0.43 1.54 0.99
C SER A 74 -0.63 0.40 1.99
N LEU A 75 -1.33 0.64 3.10
CA LEU A 75 -1.65 -0.40 4.09
C LEU A 75 -2.47 -1.53 3.49
N ILE A 76 -3.52 -1.21 2.71
CA ILE A 76 -4.32 -2.23 2.01
C ILE A 76 -3.41 -3.07 1.12
N ILE A 77 -2.56 -2.44 0.31
CA ILE A 77 -1.66 -3.16 -0.61
C ILE A 77 -0.66 -4.04 0.15
N ILE A 78 -0.08 -3.55 1.25
CA ILE A 78 0.82 -4.31 2.12
C ILE A 78 0.14 -5.57 2.63
N ILE A 79 -1.08 -5.46 3.16
CA ILE A 79 -1.86 -6.60 3.67
C ILE A 79 -2.00 -7.66 2.57
N TYR A 80 -2.36 -7.26 1.36
CA TYR A 80 -2.49 -8.18 0.23
C TYR A 80 -1.19 -8.86 -0.17
N ILE A 81 -0.08 -8.11 -0.18
CA ILE A 81 1.25 -8.68 -0.45
C ILE A 81 1.60 -9.72 0.61
N ILE A 82 1.44 -9.40 1.90
CA ILE A 82 1.74 -10.32 3.01
C ILE A 82 0.88 -11.58 2.93
N LEU A 83 -0.44 -11.44 2.75
CA LEU A 83 -1.35 -12.59 2.63
C LEU A 83 -0.95 -13.51 1.47
N ASN A 84 -0.54 -12.94 0.33
CA ASN A 84 -0.10 -13.71 -0.83
C ASN A 84 1.25 -14.42 -0.59
N ILE A 85 2.19 -13.78 0.12
CA ILE A 85 3.46 -14.39 0.52
C ILE A 85 3.21 -15.58 1.45
N LEU A 86 2.38 -15.40 2.49
CA LEU A 86 2.03 -16.46 3.45
C LEU A 86 1.34 -17.65 2.75
N LYS A 87 0.40 -17.36 1.84
CA LYS A 87 -0.27 -18.39 1.04
C LYS A 87 0.69 -19.16 0.13
N ALA A 88 1.66 -18.48 -0.48
CA ALA A 88 2.68 -19.12 -1.30
C ALA A 88 3.63 -20.00 -0.47
N LYS A 89 4.06 -19.54 0.71
CA LYS A 89 4.89 -20.32 1.64
C LYS A 89 4.18 -21.59 2.13
N ASN A 90 2.90 -21.48 2.49
CA ASN A 90 2.08 -22.63 2.93
C ASN A 90 1.93 -23.69 1.82
N ARG A 91 1.70 -23.26 0.56
CA ARG A 91 1.62 -24.19 -0.59
C ARG A 91 2.91 -24.97 -0.78
N LYS A 92 4.07 -24.30 -0.74
CA LYS A 92 5.39 -24.95 -0.85
C LYS A 92 5.64 -25.95 0.28
N GLY A 93 5.26 -25.62 1.52
CA GLY A 93 5.36 -26.54 2.65
C GLY A 93 4.57 -27.83 2.43
N LYS A 94 3.31 -27.73 2.01
CA LYS A 94 2.46 -28.90 1.71
C LYS A 94 2.97 -29.73 0.54
N GLU A 95 3.57 -29.11 -0.47
CA GLU A 95 4.19 -29.81 -1.59
C GLU A 95 5.42 -30.60 -1.12
N GLN A 96 6.27 -29.99 -0.29
CA GLN A 96 7.45 -30.63 0.29
C GLN A 96 7.07 -31.84 1.17
N GLU A 97 6.10 -31.68 2.07
CA GLU A 97 5.60 -32.77 2.92
C GLU A 97 5.09 -33.97 2.10
N LYS A 98 4.37 -33.72 1.00
CA LYS A 98 3.90 -34.78 0.09
C LYS A 98 5.06 -35.49 -0.61
N LEU A 99 6.08 -34.75 -1.04
CA LEU A 99 7.29 -35.32 -1.66
C LEU A 99 8.06 -36.20 -0.69
N ASP A 100 8.23 -35.76 0.55
CA ASP A 100 8.96 -36.51 1.57
C ASP A 100 8.20 -37.79 1.98
N SER A 101 6.86 -37.73 2.07
CA SER A 101 6.02 -38.91 2.34
C SER A 101 6.01 -39.98 1.24
N LYS A 102 6.37 -39.60 0.00
CA LYS A 102 6.50 -40.54 -1.12
C LYS A 102 7.87 -41.20 -1.17
N LYS A 103 8.92 -40.54 -0.65
CA LYS A 103 10.28 -41.10 -0.60
C LYS A 103 10.47 -42.10 0.54
N SER A 104 9.63 -42.04 1.57
CA SER A 104 9.68 -42.93 2.74
C SER A 104 8.84 -44.20 2.59
N LYS A 105 8.16 -44.39 1.45
CA LYS A 105 7.44 -45.61 1.07
C LYS A 105 8.21 -46.34 -0.01
#